data_AF-A0A971HR37-F1
#
_entry.id   AF-A0A971HR37-F1
#
_cell.length_a   1.000
_cell.length_b   1.000
_cell.length_c   1.000
_cell.angle_alpha   90.00
_cell.angle_beta   90.00
_cell.angle_gamma   90.00
#
_symmetry.space_group_name_H-M   'P 1'
#
loop_
_entity.id
_entity.type
_entity.pdbx_description
1 polymer ?
#
loop_
_entity_poly.entity_id
_entity_poly.type
_entity_poly.pdbx_seq_one_letter_code
_entity_poly.pdbx_strand_id
1 'polypeptide(L)' 'MSEIKIQGYYGTWYVIDVLETDNGDLFLLESEQYGDEVPGIIVNNWNEVMLDYVYNGFEDWYDSYSPGWGP' A
#
# COMPACT_ATOMS: atom_id res chain seq x y z
N MET A 1 3.34 3.75 -18.25
CA MET A 1 3.32 3.54 -16.78
C MET A 1 2.96 4.88 -16.16
N SER A 2 2.06 4.88 -15.19
CA SER A 2 1.50 6.08 -14.57
C SER A 2 2.15 6.26 -13.21
N GLU A 3 2.80 7.41 -12.97
CA GLU A 3 3.37 7.79 -11.67
C GLU A 3 2.25 8.08 -10.66
N ILE A 4 2.38 7.57 -9.43
CA ILE A 4 1.52 7.93 -8.31
C ILE A 4 2.29 8.89 -7.38
N LYS A 5 1.67 10.03 -7.08
CA LYS A 5 2.17 10.98 -6.08
C LYS A 5 1.41 10.81 -4.78
N ILE A 6 2.13 10.44 -3.72
CA ILE A 6 1.58 10.22 -2.39
C ILE A 6 2.02 11.38 -1.51
N GLN A 7 1.07 11.98 -0.79
CA GLN A 7 1.39 13.09 0.11
C GLN A 7 2.33 12.61 1.22
N GLY A 8 3.47 13.29 1.37
CA GLY A 8 4.48 12.97 2.41
C GLY A 8 5.57 11.99 1.96
N TYR A 9 5.45 11.37 0.78
CA TYR A 9 6.46 10.48 0.23
C TYR A 9 7.05 11.07 -1.06
N TYR A 10 8.38 11.07 -1.14
CA TYR A 10 9.11 11.57 -2.31
C TYR A 10 9.37 10.43 -3.30
N GLY A 11 9.44 10.78 -4.58
CA GLY A 11 9.75 9.84 -5.66
C GLY A 11 8.51 9.25 -6.35
N THR A 12 8.77 8.41 -7.35
CA THR A 12 7.77 7.67 -8.10
C THR A 12 7.45 6.36 -7.40
N TRP A 13 6.16 6.04 -7.32
CA TRP A 13 5.66 4.79 -6.75
C TRP A 13 4.76 4.07 -7.77
N TYR A 14 4.82 2.74 -7.79
CA TYR A 14 4.05 1.90 -8.72
C TYR A 14 3.22 0.87 -7.98
N VAL A 15 2.02 0.60 -8.49
CA VAL A 15 1.16 -0.49 -8.02
C VAL A 15 1.82 -1.82 -8.34
N ILE A 16 2.06 -2.63 -7.31
CA ILE A 16 2.57 -4.00 -7.44
C ILE A 16 1.52 -5.04 -7.07
N ASP A 17 0.50 -4.67 -6.29
CA ASP A 17 -0.63 -5.55 -5.96
C ASP A 17 -1.90 -4.75 -5.67
N VAL A 18 -3.07 -5.39 -5.81
CA VAL A 18 -4.39 -4.79 -5.61
C VAL A 18 -5.25 -5.70 -4.75
N LEU A 19 -5.90 -5.13 -3.73
CA LEU A 19 -6.89 -5.80 -2.91
C LEU A 19 -8.26 -5.15 -3.13
N GLU A 20 -9.15 -5.85 -3.83
CA GLU A 20 -10.56 -5.45 -3.97
C GLU A 20 -11.29 -5.65 -2.64
N THR A 21 -12.01 -4.63 -2.18
CA THR A 21 -12.81 -4.70 -0.96
C THR A 21 -14.20 -4.12 -1.19
N ASP A 22 -15.16 -4.48 -0.34
CA ASP A 22 -16.52 -3.92 -0.39
C ASP A 22 -16.55 -2.39 -0.22
N ASN A 23 -15.51 -1.80 0.38
CA ASN A 23 -15.38 -0.35 0.61
C ASN A 23 -14.51 0.36 -0.44
N GLY A 24 -14.12 -0.35 -1.49
CA GLY A 24 -13.23 0.12 -2.55
C GLY A 24 -11.84 -0.48 -2.47
N ASP A 25 -11.18 -0.49 -3.62
CA ASP A 25 -9.87 -1.12 -3.80
C ASP A 25 -8.75 -0.43 -3.02
N LEU A 26 -7.80 -1.24 -2.60
CA LEU A 26 -6.53 -0.87 -2.01
C LEU A 26 -5.39 -1.24 -2.96
N PHE A 27 -4.35 -0.41 -2.99
CA PHE A 27 -3.20 -0.58 -3.86
C PHE A 27 -1.94 -0.63 -3.03
N LEU A 28 -1.19 -1.73 -3.16
CA LEU A 28 0.15 -1.84 -2.60
C LEU A 28 1.14 -1.21 -3.59
N LEU A 29 1.89 -0.23 -3.09
CA LEU A 29 2.84 0.56 -3.86
C LEU A 29 4.28 0.22 -3.45
N GLU A 30 5.15 0.10 -4.44
CA GLU A 30 6.59 -0.06 -4.30
C GLU A 30 7.32 1.16 -4.88
N SER A 31 8.47 1.51 -4.29
CA SER A 31 9.30 2.61 -4.79
C SER A 31 9.98 2.23 -6.11
N GLU A 32 9.88 3.08 -7.13
CA GLU A 32 10.64 2.90 -8.37
C GLU A 32 12.15 2.89 -8.13
N GLN A 33 12.62 3.75 -7.23
CA GLN A 33 14.05 3.97 -7.02
C GLN A 33 14.68 2.90 -6.13
N TYR A 34 13.94 2.47 -5.10
CA TYR A 34 14.48 1.62 -4.04
C TYR A 34 13.89 0.21 -4.02
N GLY A 35 12.83 -0.06 -4.79
CA GLY A 35 12.19 -1.38 -4.82
C GLY A 35 11.81 -1.85 -3.42
N ASP A 36 12.19 -3.09 -3.12
CA ASP A 36 11.99 -3.80 -1.86
C ASP A 36 13.01 -3.43 -0.76
N GLU A 37 13.99 -2.56 -1.05
CA GLU A 37 14.95 -2.07 -0.04
C GLU A 37 14.28 -1.10 0.95
N VAL A 38 13.09 -0.59 0.62
CA VAL A 38 12.28 0.26 1.49
C VAL A 38 10.89 -0.35 1.66
N PRO A 39 10.20 -0.07 2.78
CA PRO A 39 8.83 -0.52 2.92
C PRO A 39 7.91 0.04 1.83
N GLY A 40 6.93 -0.77 1.45
CA GLY A 40 5.83 -0.36 0.61
C GLY A 40 4.82 0.53 1.36
N ILE A 41 3.84 1.02 0.59
CA ILE A 41 2.75 1.86 1.07
C ILE A 41 1.44 1.30 0.51
N ILE A 42 0.41 1.20 1.33
CA ILE A 42 -0.95 0.89 0.87
C ILE A 42 -1.75 2.17 0.81
N VAL A 43 -2.35 2.44 -0.36
CA VAL A 43 -3.25 3.57 -0.59
C VAL A 43 -4.64 3.10 -1.03
N ASN A 44 -5.65 3.95 -0.88
CA ASN A 44 -6.99 3.72 -1.45
C ASN A 44 -7.15 4.36 -2.85
N ASN A 45 -8.34 4.23 -3.44
CA ASN A 45 -8.73 4.83 -4.74
C ASN A 45 -8.53 6.35 -4.85
N TRP A 46 -8.40 7.06 -3.73
CA TRP A 46 -8.17 8.51 -3.69
C TRP A 46 -6.70 8.87 -3.47
N ASN A 47 -5.79 7.89 -3.54
CA ASN A 47 -4.36 8.01 -3.20
C ASN A 47 -4.11 8.44 -1.74
N GLU A 48 -5.05 8.20 -0.83
CA GLU A 48 -4.86 8.41 0.59
C GLU A 48 -4.12 7.22 1.20
N VAL A 49 -3.13 7.48 2.05
CA VAL A 49 -2.34 6.44 2.72
C VAL A 49 -3.20 5.75 3.78
N MET A 50 -3.40 4.46 3.59
CA MET A 50 -4.15 3.59 4.50
C MET A 50 -3.22 2.88 5.47
N LEU A 51 -2.02 2.50 5.01
CA LEU A 51 -0.96 1.92 5.82
C LEU A 51 0.41 2.24 5.22
N ASP A 52 1.38 2.59 6.06
CA ASP A 52 2.77 2.77 5.70
C ASP A 52 3.66 1.72 6.39
N TYR A 53 4.94 1.69 6.04
CA TYR A 53 5.91 0.71 6.56
C TYR A 53 5.53 -0.76 6.28
N VAL A 54 5.02 -1.04 5.09
CA VAL A 54 4.54 -2.38 4.70
C VAL A 54 5.68 -3.25 4.16
N TYR A 55 5.92 -4.40 4.79
CA TYR A 55 6.95 -5.38 4.39
C TYR A 55 6.35 -6.68 3.86
N ASN A 56 5.19 -7.10 4.37
CA ASN A 56 4.51 -8.36 3.99
C ASN A 56 3.23 -8.09 3.16
N GLY A 57 3.15 -6.94 2.49
CA GLY A 57 2.01 -6.58 1.65
C GLY A 57 0.70 -6.51 2.43
N PHE A 58 -0.36 -7.10 1.87
CA PHE A 58 -1.68 -7.07 2.52
C PHE A 58 -1.79 -7.95 3.77
N GLU A 59 -0.81 -8.81 4.08
CA GLU A 59 -0.76 -9.49 5.38
C GLU A 59 -0.61 -8.48 6.52
N ASP A 60 0.30 -7.50 6.37
CA ASP A 60 0.47 -6.40 7.33
C ASP A 60 -0.82 -5.54 7.43
N TRP A 61 -1.54 -5.39 6.32
CA TRP A 61 -2.85 -4.73 6.33
C TRP A 61 -3.84 -5.46 7.23
N TYR A 62 -4.03 -6.78 7.04
CA TYR A 62 -4.93 -7.56 7.86
C TYR A 62 -4.53 -7.56 9.33
N ASP A 63 -3.23 -7.62 9.64
CA ASP A 63 -2.73 -7.52 11.01
C ASP A 63 -3.02 -6.14 11.63
N SER A 64 -2.90 -5.06 10.85
CA SER A 64 -3.17 -3.69 11.31
C SER A 64 -4.66 -3.42 11.51
N TYR A 65 -5.53 -4.04 10.70
CA TYR A 65 -6.97 -3.78 10.66
C TYR A 65 -7.81 -4.85 11.38
N SER A 66 -7.21 -5.88 11.95
CA SER A 66 -7.93 -6.89 12.72
C SER A 66 -8.29 -6.40 14.13
N PRO A 67 -9.57 -6.27 14.50
CA PRO A 67 -9.98 -6.27 15.90
C PRO A 67 -9.92 -7.71 16.44
N GLY A 68 -8.73 -8.33 16.42
CA GLY A 68 -8.53 -9.70 16.86
C GLY A 68 -9.17 -10.74 15.95
N TRP A 69 -8.35 -11.68 15.52
CA TRP A 69 -8.66 -12.85 14.68
C TRP A 69 -8.62 -12.56 13.18
N GLY A 70 -7.50 -12.97 12.58
CA GLY A 70 -7.48 -13.51 11.22
C GLY A 70 -8.30 -14.81 11.10
N PRO A 71 -8.38 -15.39 9.89
CA PRO A 71 -9.42 -16.32 9.45
C PRO A 71 -9.70 -17.53 10.35
#